data_AF-A0A961DPG5-F1
#
_entry.id   AF-A0A961DPG5-F1
#
_cell.length_a   1.000
_cell.length_b   1.000
_cell.length_c   1.000
_cell.angle_alpha   90.00
_cell.angle_beta   90.00
_cell.angle_gamma   90.00
#
_symmetry.space_group_name_H-M   'P 1'
#
loop_
_entity.id
_entity.type
_entity.pdbx_description
1 polymer ?
#
loop_
_entity_poly.entity_id
_entity_poly.type
_entity_poly.pdbx_seq_one_letter_code
_entity_poly.pdbx_strand_id
1 'polypeptide(L)'
;MSSDAATLDLTDFDAMGIAADIIVAVRAHALQHEVSTTAEVSAPQGWHRVVVNCSPTGNVNLRVRFVDLTTSRANNVTKALVARDWLIDEDRDGASTRFLPGAEAASIAFEVLAVLSLAGAPGDRRTVTAIDSAGAEIALGPTN
;
A
#
# COMPACT_ATOMS: atom_id res chain seq x y z
N MET A 1 -22.11 -5.44 11.97
CA MET A 1 -20.65 -5.64 11.93
C MET A 1 -20.22 -5.19 10.56
N SER A 2 -19.87 -3.91 10.43
CA SER A 2 -19.47 -3.31 9.17
C SER A 2 -17.96 -3.53 9.06
N SER A 3 -17.49 -4.14 7.98
CA SER A 3 -16.06 -4.21 7.71
C SER A 3 -15.58 -2.79 7.39
N ASP A 4 -14.64 -2.25 8.17
CA ASP A 4 -14.03 -0.93 7.93
C ASP A 4 -12.97 -0.99 6.81
N ALA A 5 -13.36 -1.58 5.67
CA ALA A 5 -12.54 -1.65 4.48
C ALA A 5 -12.78 -0.41 3.62
N ALA A 6 -11.70 0.25 3.21
CA ALA A 6 -11.77 1.34 2.24
C ALA A 6 -11.83 0.78 0.82
N THR A 7 -12.45 1.54 -0.08
CA THR A 7 -12.51 1.21 -1.51
C THR A 7 -11.67 2.21 -2.29
N LEU A 8 -10.78 1.70 -3.14
CA LEU A 8 -9.89 2.47 -3.99
C LEU A 8 -10.24 2.21 -5.45
N ASP A 9 -10.97 3.12 -6.08
CA ASP A 9 -11.34 3.03 -7.49
C ASP A 9 -10.31 3.76 -8.35
N LEU A 10 -9.40 3.02 -9.00
CA LEU A 10 -8.27 3.61 -9.73
C LEU A 10 -8.69 4.38 -11.00
N THR A 11 -9.97 4.30 -11.38
CA THR A 11 -10.54 5.08 -12.48
C THR A 11 -11.15 6.40 -12.01
N ASP A 12 -11.32 6.58 -10.70
CA ASP A 12 -11.90 7.77 -10.10
C ASP A 12 -10.82 8.81 -9.78
N PHE A 13 -11.16 10.08 -9.93
CA PHE A 13 -10.29 11.19 -9.56
C PHE A 13 -10.05 11.23 -8.04
N ASP A 14 -11.03 10.79 -7.25
CA ASP A 14 -10.97 10.81 -5.79
C ASP A 14 -10.05 9.72 -5.20
N ALA A 15 -9.56 8.78 -6.02
CA ALA A 15 -8.62 7.73 -5.60
C ALA A 15 -7.40 8.29 -4.86
N MET A 16 -6.94 9.48 -5.26
CA MET A 16 -5.82 10.17 -4.65
C MET A 16 -6.12 10.62 -3.22
N GLY A 17 -7.29 11.22 -3.00
CA GLY A 17 -7.72 11.65 -1.67
C GLY A 17 -7.91 10.46 -0.74
N ILE A 18 -8.61 9.43 -1.23
CA ILE A 18 -8.85 8.19 -0.45
C ILE A 18 -7.54 7.51 -0.09
N ALA A 19 -6.59 7.39 -1.03
CA ALA A 19 -5.28 6.82 -0.73
C ALA A 19 -4.52 7.63 0.33
N ALA A 20 -4.55 8.96 0.25
CA ALA A 20 -3.91 9.82 1.24
C ALA A 20 -4.55 9.67 2.63
N ASP A 21 -5.89 9.62 2.70
CA ASP A 21 -6.64 9.43 3.94
C ASP A 21 -6.33 8.07 4.58
N ILE A 22 -6.22 7.01 3.78
CA ILE A 22 -5.76 5.70 4.25
C ILE A 22 -4.37 5.84 4.90
N ILE A 23 -3.40 6.45 4.21
CA ILE A 23 -2.04 6.63 4.76
C ILE A 23 -2.07 7.41 6.08
N VAL A 24 -2.89 8.47 6.16
CA VAL A 24 -3.07 9.24 7.39
C VAL A 24 -3.65 8.37 8.49
N ALA A 25 -4.70 7.60 8.23
CA ALA A 25 -5.36 6.74 9.21
C ALA A 25 -4.41 5.69 9.78
N VAL A 26 -3.71 4.91 8.94
CA VAL A 26 -2.77 3.88 9.43
C VAL A 26 -1.61 4.50 10.19
N ARG A 27 -1.09 5.64 9.73
CA ARG A 27 0.01 6.33 10.42
C ARG A 27 -0.43 6.93 11.75
N ALA A 28 -1.59 7.57 11.79
CA ALA A 28 -2.16 8.13 13.02
C ALA A 28 -2.38 7.03 14.06
N HIS A 29 -2.95 5.90 13.64
CA HIS A 29 -3.13 4.74 14.52
C HIS A 29 -1.80 4.23 15.07
N ALA A 30 -0.79 4.06 14.22
CA ALA A 30 0.54 3.58 14.63
C ALA A 30 1.20 4.49 15.68
N LEU A 31 1.10 5.82 15.47
CA LEU A 31 1.67 6.82 16.37
C LEU A 31 0.91 6.91 17.69
N GLN A 32 -0.42 6.93 17.65
CA GLN A 32 -1.27 7.10 18.84
C GLN A 32 -1.20 5.91 19.78
N HIS A 33 -1.11 4.71 19.22
CA HIS A 33 -1.12 3.46 20.00
C HIS A 33 0.28 2.86 20.18
N GLU A 34 1.32 3.50 19.63
CA GLU A 34 2.71 3.03 19.68
C GLU A 34 2.88 1.57 19.17
N VAL A 35 2.06 1.18 18.18
CA VAL A 35 2.08 -0.14 17.52
C VAL A 35 2.45 -0.02 16.04
N SER A 36 2.92 -1.12 15.45
CA SER A 36 3.06 -1.16 13.99
C SER A 36 1.69 -1.42 13.37
N THR A 37 1.44 -0.84 12.20
CA THR A 37 0.20 -1.04 11.45
C THR A 37 0.48 -1.40 10.01
N THR A 38 -0.41 -2.18 9.42
CA THR A 38 -0.31 -2.67 8.06
C THR A 38 -1.63 -2.44 7.35
N ALA A 39 -1.61 -1.74 6.23
CA ALA A 39 -2.72 -1.69 5.27
C ALA A 39 -2.38 -2.51 4.04
N GLU A 40 -3.26 -3.42 3.66
CA GLU A 40 -3.12 -4.27 2.47
C GLU A 40 -4.12 -3.84 1.41
N VAL A 41 -3.63 -3.58 0.20
CA VAL A 41 -4.46 -3.28 -0.98
C VAL A 41 -4.64 -4.56 -1.79
N SER A 42 -5.89 -4.92 -2.06
CA SER A 42 -6.21 -6.14 -2.81
C SER A 42 -5.69 -6.09 -4.25
N ALA A 43 -5.21 -7.24 -4.74
CA ALA A 43 -4.76 -7.44 -6.12
C ALA A 43 -5.76 -8.32 -6.88
N PRO A 44 -5.98 -8.17 -8.20
CA PRO A 44 -6.76 -9.14 -8.94
C PRO A 44 -5.87 -10.39 -9.09
N GLN A 45 -6.47 -11.52 -9.43
CA GLN A 45 -5.72 -12.76 -9.59
C GLN A 45 -4.55 -12.59 -10.57
N GLY A 46 -3.37 -13.07 -10.17
CA GLY A 46 -2.17 -13.05 -10.99
C GLY A 46 -1.45 -11.70 -11.04
N TRP A 47 -1.77 -10.75 -10.16
CA TRP A 47 -1.08 -9.47 -10.04
C TRP A 47 -0.48 -9.25 -8.66
N HIS A 48 0.43 -8.27 -8.57
CA HIS A 48 1.14 -7.97 -7.33
C HIS A 48 0.24 -7.26 -6.32
N ARG A 49 0.49 -7.55 -5.05
CA ARG A 49 -0.16 -6.88 -3.93
C ARG A 49 0.70 -5.71 -3.44
N VAL A 50 0.05 -4.65 -2.98
CA VAL A 50 0.71 -3.50 -2.34
C VAL A 50 0.36 -3.49 -0.87
N VAL A 51 1.38 -3.35 -0.03
CA VAL A 51 1.27 -3.32 1.42
C VAL A 51 1.91 -2.03 1.91
N VAL A 52 1.20 -1.30 2.76
CA VAL A 52 1.68 -0.12 3.46
C VAL A 52 1.93 -0.51 4.91
N ASN A 53 3.16 -0.44 5.37
CA ASN A 53 3.50 -0.65 6.78
C ASN A 53 3.88 0.68 7.42
N CYS A 54 3.25 1.02 8.53
CA CYS A 54 3.60 2.18 9.33
C CYS A 54 4.19 1.72 10.67
N SER A 55 5.37 2.25 11.00
CA SER A 55 5.99 2.01 12.31
C SER A 55 5.45 2.99 13.36
N PRO A 56 5.56 2.66 14.66
CA PRO A 56 5.18 3.58 15.73
C PRO A 56 6.06 4.84 15.80
N THR A 57 7.16 4.87 15.07
CA THR A 57 8.04 6.04 14.92
C THR A 57 7.68 6.92 13.71
N GLY A 58 6.59 6.61 13.00
CA GLY A 58 6.10 7.38 11.86
C GLY A 58 6.79 7.10 10.52
N ASN A 59 7.63 6.06 10.44
CA ASN A 59 8.17 5.61 9.16
C ASN A 59 7.07 4.88 8.39
N VAL A 60 7.06 5.04 7.07
CA VAL A 60 6.18 4.27 6.18
C VAL A 60 7.05 3.46 5.22
N ASN A 61 6.79 2.16 5.15
CA ASN A 61 7.40 1.26 4.19
C ASN A 61 6.31 0.75 3.24
N LEU A 62 6.46 1.06 1.95
CA LEU A 62 5.63 0.45 0.92
C LEU A 62 6.32 -0.82 0.44
N ARG A 63 5.57 -1.90 0.34
CA ARG A 63 6.05 -3.19 -0.14
C ARG A 63 5.16 -3.72 -1.25
N VAL A 64 5.78 -4.25 -2.28
CA VAL A 64 5.12 -5.02 -3.34
C VAL A 64 5.46 -6.48 -3.17
N ARG A 65 4.47 -7.36 -3.27
CA ARG A 65 4.64 -8.82 -3.19
C ARG A 65 4.37 -9.49 -4.53
N PHE A 66 5.24 -10.42 -4.92
CA PHE A 66 5.18 -11.13 -6.20
C PHE A 66 4.57 -12.55 -6.09
N VAL A 67 4.06 -12.93 -4.92
CA VAL A 67 3.64 -14.31 -4.58
C VAL A 67 2.72 -14.95 -5.62
N ASP A 68 1.84 -14.16 -6.25
CA ASP A 68 0.83 -14.64 -7.20
C ASP A 68 1.25 -14.44 -8.68
N LEU A 69 2.48 -13.99 -8.93
CA LEU A 69 2.94 -13.65 -10.28
C LEU A 69 3.59 -14.82 -11.01
N THR A 70 3.36 -14.88 -12.32
CA THR A 70 4.24 -15.66 -13.21
C THR A 70 5.62 -15.01 -13.27
N THR A 71 6.67 -15.78 -13.58
CA THR A 71 8.04 -15.26 -13.71
C THR A 71 8.13 -14.08 -14.68
N SER A 72 7.43 -14.14 -15.81
CA SER A 72 7.43 -13.04 -16.79
C SER A 72 6.83 -11.77 -16.21
N ARG A 73 5.71 -11.87 -15.47
CA ARG A 73 5.08 -10.70 -14.85
C ARG A 73 5.92 -10.16 -13.71
N ALA A 74 6.50 -11.01 -12.87
CA ALA A 74 7.42 -10.61 -11.80
C ALA A 74 8.63 -9.83 -12.35
N ASN A 75 9.21 -10.28 -13.47
CA ASN A 75 10.31 -9.57 -14.13
C ASN A 75 9.90 -8.17 -14.64
N ASN A 76 8.71 -8.06 -15.24
CA ASN A 76 8.19 -6.77 -15.73
C ASN A 76 7.92 -5.80 -14.58
N VAL A 77 7.28 -6.28 -13.51
CA VAL A 77 7.02 -5.48 -12.30
C VAL A 77 8.35 -5.06 -11.65
N THR A 78 9.29 -5.98 -11.49
CA THR A 78 10.64 -5.71 -10.95
C THR A 78 11.36 -4.61 -11.73
N LYS A 79 11.40 -4.72 -13.06
CA LYS A 79 12.02 -3.70 -13.92
C LYS A 79 11.37 -2.32 -13.72
N ALA A 80 10.05 -2.29 -13.63
CA ALA A 80 9.30 -1.06 -13.43
C ALA A 80 9.51 -0.46 -12.02
N LEU A 81 9.66 -1.28 -10.99
CA LEU A 81 9.95 -0.86 -9.62
C LEU A 81 11.40 -0.33 -9.47
N VAL A 82 12.37 -1.01 -10.08
CA VAL A 82 13.77 -0.53 -10.10
C VAL A 82 13.89 0.83 -10.78
N ALA A 83 13.13 1.07 -11.86
CA ALA A 83 13.09 2.37 -12.53
C ALA A 83 12.47 3.49 -11.66
N ARG A 84 11.86 3.14 -10.53
CA ARG A 84 11.28 4.05 -9.51
C ARG A 84 12.11 4.05 -8.22
N ASP A 85 13.34 3.55 -8.26
CA ASP A 85 14.26 3.46 -7.13
C ASP A 85 13.78 2.58 -5.96
N TRP A 86 12.89 1.62 -6.24
CA TRP A 86 12.53 0.60 -5.24
C TRP A 86 13.65 -0.43 -5.07
N LEU A 87 13.86 -0.87 -3.83
CA LEU A 87 14.82 -1.89 -3.48
C LEU A 87 14.18 -3.28 -3.64
N ILE A 88 14.79 -4.14 -4.45
CA ILE A 88 14.34 -5.53 -4.60
C ILE A 88 14.78 -6.33 -3.38
N ASP A 89 13.85 -7.13 -2.85
CA ASP A 89 14.10 -8.00 -1.70
C ASP A 89 15.15 -9.07 -2.08
N GLU A 90 15.97 -9.52 -1.12
CA GLU A 90 17.11 -10.44 -1.39
C GLU A 90 16.65 -11.78 -2.00
N ASP A 91 15.49 -12.27 -1.57
CA ASP A 91 14.83 -13.48 -2.07
C ASP A 91 14.08 -13.25 -3.39
N ARG A 92 14.04 -12.00 -3.88
CA ARG A 92 13.32 -11.55 -5.07
C ARG A 92 11.83 -11.89 -5.04
N ASP A 93 11.24 -11.95 -3.83
CA ASP A 93 9.81 -12.20 -3.63
C ASP A 93 8.96 -10.91 -3.65
N GLY A 94 9.63 -9.77 -3.75
CA GLY A 94 9.03 -8.46 -3.67
C GLY A 94 10.03 -7.33 -3.82
N ALA A 95 9.55 -6.13 -3.53
CA ALA A 95 10.38 -4.94 -3.45
C ALA A 95 9.79 -3.99 -2.41
N SER A 96 10.61 -3.07 -1.89
CA SER A 96 10.15 -2.04 -0.97
C SER A 96 10.76 -0.67 -1.24
N THR A 97 10.06 0.36 -0.78
CA THR A 97 10.59 1.72 -0.64
C THR A 97 10.18 2.30 0.70
N ARG A 98 10.99 3.21 1.23
CA ARG A 98 10.82 3.77 2.57
C ARG A 98 10.65 5.28 2.53
N PHE A 99 9.65 5.75 3.26
CA PHE A 99 9.41 7.15 3.56
C PHE A 99 9.71 7.41 5.04
N LEU A 100 10.52 8.43 5.29
CA LEU A 100 10.90 8.85 6.64
C LEU A 100 9.74 9.57 7.35
N PRO A 101 9.78 9.71 8.69
CA PRO A 101 8.79 10.48 9.42
C PRO A 101 8.74 11.92 8.87
N GLY A 102 7.52 12.44 8.72
CA GLY A 102 7.27 13.76 8.12
C GLY A 102 7.06 13.76 6.60
N ALA A 103 7.26 12.63 5.91
CA ALA A 103 6.87 12.52 4.50
C ALA A 103 5.36 12.74 4.32
N GLU A 104 4.99 13.56 3.34
CA GLU A 104 3.59 13.89 3.05
C GLU A 104 2.80 12.64 2.66
N ALA A 105 1.58 12.51 3.21
CA ALA A 105 0.69 11.39 2.88
C ALA A 105 0.35 11.38 1.38
N ALA A 106 0.23 12.55 0.75
CA ALA A 106 0.02 12.68 -0.69
C ALA A 106 1.18 12.06 -1.49
N SER A 107 2.44 12.35 -1.16
CA SER A 107 3.58 11.75 -1.88
C SER A 107 3.58 10.22 -1.82
N ILE A 108 3.19 9.66 -0.68
CA ILE A 108 3.09 8.20 -0.49
C ILE A 108 1.89 7.64 -1.26
N ALA A 109 0.75 8.32 -1.22
CA ALA A 109 -0.44 7.94 -1.97
C ALA A 109 -0.21 7.93 -3.49
N PHE A 110 0.52 8.93 -4.01
CA PHE A 110 0.95 8.94 -5.42
C PHE A 110 1.78 7.71 -5.76
N GLU A 111 2.70 7.32 -4.89
CA GLU A 111 3.51 6.12 -5.09
C GLU A 111 2.66 4.84 -5.05
N VAL A 112 1.73 4.73 -4.09
CA VAL A 112 0.78 3.60 -4.00
C VAL A 112 -0.03 3.48 -5.29
N LEU A 113 -0.65 4.56 -5.76
CA LEU A 113 -1.48 4.55 -6.98
C LEU A 113 -0.67 4.21 -8.23
N ALA A 114 0.53 4.79 -8.37
CA ALA A 114 1.42 4.48 -9.49
C ALA A 114 1.78 2.99 -9.51
N VAL A 115 2.06 2.40 -8.35
CA VAL A 115 2.43 1.00 -8.25
C VAL A 115 1.24 0.06 -8.45
N LEU A 116 0.03 0.44 -8.07
CA LEU A 116 -1.17 -0.41 -8.26
C LEU A 116 -1.48 -0.69 -9.74
N SER A 117 -1.13 0.23 -10.64
CA SER A 117 -1.29 0.08 -12.10
C SER A 117 -0.04 -0.46 -12.81
N LEU A 118 1.03 -0.74 -12.08
CA LEU A 118 2.35 -1.01 -12.65
C LEU A 118 2.36 -2.26 -13.54
N ALA A 119 3.20 -2.22 -14.57
CA ALA A 119 3.33 -3.29 -15.56
C ALA A 119 2.00 -3.68 -16.25
N GLY A 120 1.06 -2.72 -16.35
CA GLY A 120 -0.23 -2.90 -17.01
C GLY A 120 -1.29 -3.57 -16.13
N ALA A 121 -1.15 -3.50 -14.81
CA ALA A 121 -2.16 -4.00 -13.88
C ALA A 121 -3.50 -3.27 -14.12
N PRO A 122 -4.64 -3.99 -14.12
CA PRO A 122 -5.94 -3.39 -14.35
C PRO A 122 -6.24 -2.27 -13.34
N GLY A 123 -6.84 -1.19 -13.85
CA GLY A 123 -7.35 -0.07 -13.06
C GLY A 123 -8.64 -0.38 -12.30
N ASP A 124 -8.89 -1.65 -11.99
CA ASP A 124 -10.12 -2.06 -11.32
C ASP A 124 -10.15 -1.58 -9.87
N ARG A 125 -11.36 -1.55 -9.30
CA ARG A 125 -11.60 -1.22 -7.91
C ARG A 125 -10.88 -2.17 -6.95
N ARG A 126 -10.20 -1.58 -5.97
CA ARG A 126 -9.42 -2.26 -4.93
C ARG A 126 -10.12 -2.15 -3.59
N THR A 127 -9.96 -3.16 -2.76
CA THR A 127 -10.35 -3.12 -1.36
C THR A 127 -9.09 -2.95 -0.53
N VAL A 128 -9.14 -2.06 0.45
CA VAL A 128 -8.05 -1.86 1.41
C VAL A 128 -8.54 -2.23 2.79
N THR A 129 -7.78 -3.07 3.47
CA THR A 129 -8.01 -3.44 4.87
C THR A 129 -6.77 -3.09 5.66
N ALA A 130 -6.92 -2.67 6.91
CA ALA A 130 -5.79 -2.40 7.77
C ALA A 130 -5.94 -3.05 9.14
N ILE A 131 -4.81 -3.50 9.67
CA ILE A 131 -4.68 -4.10 10.99
C ILE A 131 -3.47 -3.52 11.71
N ASP A 132 -3.47 -3.55 13.03
CA ASP A 132 -2.27 -3.34 13.83
C ASP A 132 -1.54 -4.65 14.13
N SER A 133 -0.35 -4.56 14.74
CA SER A 133 0.46 -5.71 15.14
C SER A 133 -0.18 -6.58 16.24
N ALA A 134 -1.23 -6.09 16.91
CA ALA A 134 -2.03 -6.86 17.86
C ALA A 134 -3.22 -7.58 17.19
N GLY A 135 -3.43 -7.34 15.89
CA GLY A 135 -4.54 -7.91 15.12
C GLY A 135 -5.84 -7.11 15.22
N ALA A 136 -5.82 -5.90 15.77
CA ALA A 136 -6.98 -5.03 15.79
C ALA A 136 -7.19 -4.40 14.40
N GLU A 137 -8.43 -4.43 13.90
CA GLU A 137 -8.81 -3.76 12.66
C GLU A 137 -8.73 -2.24 12.83
N ILE A 138 -8.25 -1.55 11.80
CA ILE A 138 -8.12 -0.09 11.78
C ILE A 138 -9.19 0.47 10.85
N ALA A 139 -9.95 1.44 11.35
CA ALA A 139 -10.97 2.11 10.56
C ALA A 139 -10.36 2.91 9.41
N LEU A 140 -10.61 2.48 8.17
CA LEU A 140 -10.18 3.16 6.94
C LEU A 140 -11.37 3.88 6.32
N GLY A 141 -11.65 5.10 6.79
CA GLY A 141 -12.70 5.95 6.26
C GLY A 141 -12.40 7.41 6.59
N PRO A 142 -13.13 8.37 6.00
CA PRO A 142 -12.96 9.77 6.34
C PRO A 142 -13.20 9.93 7.84
N THR A 143 -12.17 10.38 8.57
CA THR A 143 -12.33 10.84 9.94
C THR A 143 -13.06 12.16 9.93
N ASN A 144 -14.39 12.11 9.81
CA ASN A 144 -15.39 13.19 9.82
C ASN A 144 -15.21 14.33 8.81
#